data_AF-A0A5E4K2M0-F1
#
_entry.id   AF-A0A5E4K2M0-F1
#
_cell.length_a   1.000
_cell.length_b   1.000
_cell.length_c   1.000
_cell.angle_alpha   90.00
_cell.angle_beta   90.00
_cell.angle_gamma   90.00
#
_symmetry.space_group_name_H-M   'P 1'
#
loop_
_entity.id
_entity.type
_entity.pdbx_description
1 polymer ?
#
loop_
_entity_poly.entity_id
_entity_poly.type
_entity_poly.pdbx_seq_one_letter_code
_entity_poly.pdbx_strand_id
1 'polypeptide(L)'
;MYKEDSITKAALKIIEESDDVLETKEIEEKILVSIKDVTRTKLFARLNNLRGSNEIRGKFVGPGKGVWIWWKKNMFSKEEKR
;
A
#
# COMPACT_ATOMS: atom_id res chain seq x y z
N MET A 1 -3.90 6.17 19.79
CA MET A 1 -3.26 6.80 18.63
C MET A 1 -1.98 6.03 18.31
N TYR A 2 -1.93 5.28 17.21
CA TYR A 2 -0.66 4.69 16.78
C TYR A 2 0.24 5.82 16.28
N LYS A 3 1.42 5.94 16.87
CA LYS A 3 2.50 6.79 16.34
C LYS A 3 2.78 6.27 14.92
N GLU A 4 2.47 7.06 13.90
CA GLU A 4 2.73 6.65 12.52
C GLU A 4 4.23 6.38 12.34
N ASP A 5 4.59 5.12 12.13
CA ASP A 5 5.97 4.74 11.88
C ASP A 5 6.39 5.07 10.44
N SER A 6 7.70 5.13 10.23
CA SER A 6 8.31 5.49 8.95
C SER A 6 7.88 4.56 7.80
N ILE A 7 7.62 3.29 8.09
CA ILE A 7 7.14 2.30 7.12
C ILE A 7 5.74 2.67 6.64
N THR A 8 4.85 3.02 7.56
CA THR A 8 3.47 3.39 7.27
C THR A 8 3.43 4.63 6.38
N LYS A 9 4.20 5.66 6.72
CA LYS A 9 4.30 6.91 5.94
C LYS A 9 4.87 6.66 4.54
N ALA A 10 5.94 5.87 4.45
CA ALA A 10 6.56 5.54 3.16
C ALA A 10 5.61 4.73 2.27
N ALA A 11 4.92 3.72 2.83
CA ALA A 11 3.97 2.90 2.09
C ALA A 11 2.80 3.73 1.56
N LEU A 12 2.23 4.62 2.38
CA LEU A 12 1.14 5.49 1.97
C LEU A 12 1.58 6.40 0.82
N LYS A 13 2.73 7.07 0.97
CA LYS A 13 3.30 7.93 -0.07
C LYS A 13 3.46 7.20 -1.40
N ILE A 14 4.07 6.01 -1.40
CA ILE A 14 4.28 5.19 -2.60
C ILE A 14 2.95 4.85 -3.29
N ILE A 15 1.91 4.55 -2.52
CA ILE A 15 0.59 4.21 -3.07
C ILE A 15 -0.13 5.45 -3.62
N GLU A 16 -0.01 6.59 -2.96
CA GLU A 16 -0.63 7.85 -3.40
C GLU A 16 0.01 8.40 -4.68
N GLU A 17 1.33 8.27 -4.81
CA GLU A 17 2.10 8.67 -5.98
C GLU A 17 1.99 7.68 -7.16
N SER A 18 1.44 6.48 -6.93
CA SER A 18 1.23 5.47 -7.98
C SER A 18 -0.08 5.70 -8.73
N ASP A 19 -0.03 5.59 -10.06
CA ASP A 19 -1.21 5.53 -10.93
C ASP A 19 -1.65 4.09 -11.23
N ASP A 20 -0.86 3.11 -10.78
CA ASP A 20 -1.13 1.67 -10.93
C ASP A 20 -1.42 0.99 -9.58
N VAL A 21 -2.08 -0.17 -9.65
CA VAL A 21 -2.19 -1.09 -8.51
C VAL A 21 -0.81 -1.70 -8.25
N LEU A 22 -0.41 -1.77 -6.97
CA LEU A 22 0.89 -2.31 -6.59
C LEU A 22 0.73 -3.59 -5.77
N GLU A 23 1.58 -4.57 -6.04
CA GLU A 23 1.74 -5.73 -5.17
C GLU A 23 2.51 -5.36 -3.89
N THR A 24 2.32 -6.12 -2.82
CA THR A 24 3.10 -5.96 -1.58
C THR A 24 4.61 -5.99 -1.84
N LYS A 25 5.07 -6.80 -2.79
CA LYS A 25 6.49 -6.94 -3.14
C LYS A 25 7.05 -5.68 -3.79
N GLU A 26 6.30 -5.06 -4.70
CA GLU A 26 6.72 -3.83 -5.37
C GLU A 26 6.82 -2.65 -4.38
N ILE A 27 5.88 -2.60 -3.42
CA ILE A 27 5.93 -1.60 -2.33
C ILE A 27 7.15 -1.86 -1.43
N GLU A 28 7.43 -3.12 -1.10
CA GLU A 28 8.62 -3.51 -0.31
C GLU A 28 9.92 -3.07 -0.98
N GLU A 29 10.09 -3.37 -2.28
CA GLU A 29 11.26 -3.00 -3.06
C GLU A 29 11.47 -1.48 -3.08
N LYS A 30 10.40 -0.69 -3.25
CA LYS A 30 10.45 0.78 -3.21
C LYS A 30 10.82 1.32 -1.82
N ILE A 31 10.29 0.71 -0.74
CA ILE A 31 10.59 1.15 0.63
C ILE A 31 12.03 0.81 1.03
N LEU A 32 12.55 -0.34 0.60
CA LEU A 32 13.91 -0.81 0.94
C LEU A 32 15.01 0.16 0.46
N VAL A 33 14.74 0.97 -0.55
CA VAL A 33 15.64 2.06 -0.99
C VAL A 33 15.90 3.06 0.14
N SER A 34 14.89 3.32 0.99
CA SER A 34 14.96 4.33 2.06
C SER A 34 15.02 3.74 3.47
N ILE A 35 14.47 2.53 3.68
CA ILE A 35 14.35 1.89 5.00
C ILE A 35 14.82 0.44 4.90
N LYS A 36 16.06 0.16 5.36
CA LYS A 36 16.72 -1.15 5.17
C LYS A 36 16.20 -2.30 6.05
N ASP A 37 15.48 -2.02 7.14
CA ASP A 37 14.97 -3.05 8.09
C ASP A 37 13.45 -3.27 7.99
N VAL A 38 12.94 -3.23 6.75
CA VAL A 38 11.55 -3.60 6.46
C VAL A 38 11.48 -5.08 6.13
N THR A 39 10.59 -5.78 6.83
CA THR A 39 10.18 -7.13 6.44
C THR A 39 8.80 -7.08 5.79
N ARG A 40 8.57 -7.97 4.82
CA ARG A 40 7.27 -8.16 4.19
C ARG A 40 6.12 -8.30 5.19
N THR A 41 6.31 -9.01 6.30
CA THR A 41 5.29 -9.17 7.36
C THR A 41 4.96 -7.85 8.04
N LYS A 42 5.98 -7.05 8.41
CA LYS A 42 5.77 -5.71 9.00
C LYS A 42 5.04 -4.81 8.02
N LEU A 43 5.48 -4.75 6.76
CA LEU A 43 4.84 -3.96 5.71
C LEU A 43 3.38 -4.37 5.50
N PHE A 44 3.12 -5.67 5.38
CA PHE A 44 1.78 -6.21 5.18
C PHE A 44 0.83 -5.85 6.32
N ALA A 45 1.30 -5.87 7.58
CA ALA A 45 0.52 -5.41 8.71
C ALA A 45 0.17 -3.92 8.61
N ARG A 46 1.10 -3.06 8.14
CA ARG A 46 0.84 -1.62 7.93
C ARG A 46 -0.15 -1.36 6.81
N LEU A 47 -0.03 -2.06 5.69
CA LEU A 47 -0.98 -1.96 4.58
C LEU A 47 -2.39 -2.37 5.00
N ASN A 48 -2.53 -3.42 5.81
CA ASN A 48 -3.83 -3.80 6.36
C ASN A 48 -4.40 -2.75 7.32
N ASN A 49 -3.56 -2.12 8.15
CA ASN A 49 -3.99 -1.03 9.01
C ASN A 49 -4.45 0.18 8.19
N LEU A 50 -3.69 0.61 7.19
CA LEU A 50 -4.08 1.70 6.28
C LEU A 50 -5.40 1.38 5.57
N ARG A 51 -5.58 0.13 5.11
CA ARG A 51 -6.84 -0.32 4.51
C ARG A 51 -7.99 -0.29 5.52
N GLY A 52 -7.77 -0.75 6.75
CA GLY A 52 -8.76 -0.75 7.83
C GLY A 52 -9.16 0.66 8.28
N SER A 53 -8.23 1.60 8.22
CA SER A 53 -8.45 3.03 8.46
C SER A 53 -9.00 3.78 7.24
N ASN A 54 -9.34 3.06 6.16
CA ASN A 54 -9.87 3.66 4.93
C ASN A 54 -8.90 4.66 4.25
N GLU A 55 -7.58 4.52 4.47
CA GLU A 55 -6.53 5.34 3.84
C GLU A 55 -6.11 4.82 2.46
N ILE A 56 -6.20 3.52 2.24
CA ILE A 56 -5.96 2.89 0.94
C ILE A 56 -7.02 1.84 0.66
N ARG A 57 -7.04 1.36 -0.57
CA ARG A 57 -7.78 0.16 -0.97
C ARG A 57 -6.81 -0.99 -1.17
N GLY A 58 -7.32 -2.20 -1.02
CA GLY A 58 -6.54 -3.41 -1.29
C GLY A 58 -7.43 -4.63 -1.41
N LYS A 59 -6.99 -5.60 -2.21
CA LYS A 59 -7.71 -6.84 -2.48
C LYS A 59 -6.74 -8.00 -2.63
N PHE A 60 -7.14 -9.15 -2.08
CA PHE A 60 -6.50 -10.43 -2.37
C PHE A 60 -7.02 -10.97 -3.71
N VAL A 61 -6.12 -11.26 -4.65
CA VAL A 61 -6.49 -11.73 -6.01
C VAL A 61 -6.67 -13.24 -6.12
N GLY A 62 -6.55 -13.98 -5.02
CA GLY A 62 -6.99 -15.39 -4.93
C GLY A 62 -5.86 -16.42 -4.88
N PRO A 63 -6.21 -17.70 -4.58
CA PRO A 63 -5.26 -18.75 -4.21
C PRO A 63 -4.30 -19.17 -5.33
N GLY A 64 -4.64 -18.95 -6.60
CA GLY A 64 -3.77 -19.27 -7.74
C GLY A 64 -2.61 -18.29 -7.94
N LYS A 65 -2.71 -17.06 -7.40
CA LYS A 65 -1.62 -16.06 -7.42
C LYS A 65 -1.03 -15.81 -6.04
N GLY A 66 -1.83 -15.93 -4.97
CA GLY A 66 -1.36 -15.70 -3.60
C GLY A 66 -0.94 -14.25 -3.33
N VAL A 67 -1.41 -13.30 -4.13
CA VAL A 67 -0.96 -11.90 -4.12
C VAL A 67 -2.04 -10.97 -3.56
N TRP A 68 -1.58 -9.94 -2.85
CA TRP A 68 -2.36 -8.76 -2.50
C TRP A 68 -1.94 -7.60 -3.38
N ILE A 69 -2.92 -6.87 -3.89
CA ILE A 69 -2.74 -5.61 -4.61
C ILE A 69 -3.33 -4.45 -3.81
N TRP A 70 -2.72 -3.27 -3.93
CA TRP A 70 -2.99 -2.08 -3.13
C TRP A 70 -3.04 -0.83 -4.03
N TRP A 71 -3.93 0.11 -3.72
CA TRP A 71 -4.09 1.33 -4.52
C TRP A 71 -4.71 2.50 -3.75
N LYS A 72 -4.53 3.71 -4.27
CA LYS A 72 -5.13 4.94 -3.72
C LYS A 72 -6.65 4.93 -3.81
N LYS A 73 -7.33 5.55 -2.84
CA LYS A 73 -8.81 5.51 -2.70
C LYS A 73 -9.56 5.84 -3.98
N ASN A 74 -9.07 6.81 -4.73
CA ASN A 74 -9.75 7.40 -5.88
C ASN A 74 -9.25 6.88 -7.23
N MET A 75 -8.44 5.81 -7.25
CA MET A 75 -7.82 5.29 -8.48
C MET A 75 -8.83 4.98 -9.60
N PHE A 76 -10.01 4.48 -9.24
CA PHE A 76 -11.08 4.13 -10.19
C PHE A 76 -12.25 5.11 -10.18
N SER A 77 -12.15 6.16 -9.36
CA SER A 77 -13.12 7.24 -9.40
C SER A 77 -12.87 7.97 -10.71
N LYS A 78 -13.86 8.00 -11.61
CA LYS A 78 -13.79 8.86 -12.80
C LYS A 78 -13.46 10.27 -12.31
N GLU A 79 -12.39 10.87 -12.84
CA GLU A 79 -12.26 12.32 -12.81
C GLU A 79 -13.50 12.89 -13.51
N GLU A 80 -14.55 13.22 -12.75
CA GLU A 80 -15.46 14.28 -13.16
C GLU A 80 -14.62 15.55 -13.12
N LYS A 81 -13.93 15.84 -14.24
CA LYS A 81 -13.49 17.18 -14.57
C LYS A 81 -14.74 18.07 -14.54
N ARG A 82 -14.91 18.83 -13.47
CA ARG A 82 -15.76 20.02 -13.42
C ARG A 82 -14.88 21.25 -13.39
#